data_AF-A0A923V4U5-F1
#
_entry.id   AF-A0A923V4U5-F1
#
_cell.length_a   1.000
_cell.length_b   1.000
_cell.length_c   1.000
_cell.angle_alpha   90.00
_cell.angle_beta   90.00
_cell.angle_gamma   90.00
#
_symmetry.space_group_name_H-M   'P 1'
#
loop_
_entity.id
_entity.type
_entity.pdbx_description
1 polymer ?
#
loop_
_entity_poly.entity_id
_entity_poly.type
_entity_poly.pdbx_seq_one_letter_code
_entity_poly.pdbx_strand_id
1 'polypeptide(L)'
;MKTKIKEKPVPTLENRKLFGRLDEATKSKILKEINDGLIGQRQASKKYNIPRTTIILWQRKVNYRTLLVANDGQNMIEKQGSKFLLDKIQSLTKALEQAQLKNVMLETMIEVAESELSIKIRKKRGTKQSLK
;
A
#
# COMPACT_ATOMS: atom_id res chain seq x y z
N MET A 1 -33.03 -50.05 4.74
CA MET A 1 -32.25 -50.25 5.98
C MET A 1 -31.84 -48.89 6.51
N LYS A 2 -32.37 -48.43 7.66
CA LYS A 2 -31.97 -47.15 8.26
C LYS A 2 -30.69 -47.36 9.07
N THR A 3 -29.58 -46.75 8.65
CA THR A 3 -28.32 -46.76 9.40
C THR A 3 -28.52 -45.93 10.68
N LYS A 4 -28.39 -46.58 11.85
CA LYS A 4 -28.38 -45.89 13.14
C LYS A 4 -27.17 -44.96 13.18
N ILE A 5 -27.40 -43.66 13.07
CA ILE A 5 -26.39 -42.64 13.34
C ILE A 5 -26.06 -42.77 14.83
N LYS A 6 -24.84 -43.24 15.17
CA LYS A 6 -24.37 -43.25 16.56
C LYS A 6 -24.25 -41.80 17.01
N GLU A 7 -25.16 -41.37 17.89
CA GLU A 7 -25.10 -40.05 18.51
C GLU A 7 -23.81 -39.95 19.33
N LYS A 8 -23.00 -38.92 19.06
CA LYS A 8 -21.80 -38.65 19.87
C LYS A 8 -22.26 -38.26 21.27
N PRO A 9 -21.61 -38.76 22.34
CA PRO A 9 -22.04 -38.48 23.71
C PRO A 9 -22.07 -36.97 23.95
N VAL A 10 -23.18 -36.48 24.47
CA VAL A 10 -23.34 -35.06 24.84
C VAL A 10 -22.36 -34.78 25.98
N PRO A 11 -21.50 -33.76 25.86
CA PRO A 11 -20.51 -33.47 26.90
C PRO A 11 -21.22 -33.03 28.19
N THR A 12 -21.09 -33.83 29.25
CA THR A 12 -21.44 -33.47 30.63
C THR A 12 -20.37 -32.55 31.24
N LEU A 13 -20.72 -31.81 32.31
CA LEU A 13 -19.81 -30.84 32.96
C LEU A 13 -18.47 -31.46 33.36
N GLU A 14 -18.48 -32.72 33.80
CA GLU A 14 -17.30 -33.48 34.24
C GLU A 14 -16.33 -33.81 33.10
N ASN A 15 -16.83 -34.02 31.88
CA ASN A 15 -16.03 -34.42 30.71
C ASN A 15 -15.62 -33.24 29.82
N ARG A 16 -15.98 -32.01 30.20
CA ARG A 16 -15.68 -30.82 29.41
C ARG A 16 -14.25 -30.39 29.67
N LYS A 17 -13.34 -30.66 28.73
CA LYS A 17 -11.98 -30.09 28.76
C LYS A 17 -12.09 -28.55 28.73
N LEU A 18 -11.78 -27.91 29.85
CA LEU A 18 -11.74 -26.45 29.94
C LEU A 18 -10.60 -25.93 29.07
N PHE A 19 -10.81 -24.79 28.41
CA PHE A 19 -9.74 -24.14 27.68
C PHE A 19 -8.75 -23.55 28.71
N GLY A 20 -7.53 -24.07 28.72
CA GLY A 20 -6.45 -23.52 29.53
C GLY A 20 -5.90 -22.23 28.91
N ARG A 21 -4.84 -21.68 29.52
CA ARG A 21 -4.08 -20.57 28.94
C ARG A 21 -3.49 -21.04 27.60
N LEU A 22 -3.90 -20.39 26.52
CA LEU A 22 -3.45 -20.72 25.17
C LEU A 22 -2.18 -19.94 24.82
N ASP A 23 -1.25 -20.56 24.10
CA ASP A 23 -0.04 -19.89 23.62
C ASP A 23 -0.36 -18.80 22.61
N GLU A 24 0.40 -17.71 22.63
CA GLU A 24 0.14 -16.57 21.75
C GLU A 24 0.30 -16.93 20.26
N ALA A 25 1.21 -17.85 19.93
CA ALA A 25 1.37 -18.40 18.58
C ALA A 25 0.11 -19.12 18.09
N THR A 26 -0.50 -19.95 18.95
CA THR A 26 -1.73 -20.67 18.61
C THR A 26 -2.91 -19.72 18.44
N LYS A 27 -3.01 -18.69 19.29
CA LYS A 27 -4.01 -17.63 19.17
C LYS A 27 -3.88 -16.87 17.84
N SER A 28 -2.65 -16.51 17.46
CA SER A 28 -2.38 -15.83 16.18
C SER A 28 -2.78 -16.70 14.99
N LYS A 29 -2.46 -18.00 15.02
CA LYS A 29 -2.86 -18.96 13.99
C LYS A 29 -4.38 -19.03 13.82
N ILE A 30 -5.12 -19.13 14.92
CA ILE A 30 -6.60 -19.18 14.90
C ILE A 30 -7.17 -17.88 14.30
N LEU A 31 -6.63 -16.72 14.66
CA LEU A 31 -7.10 -15.44 14.12
C LEU A 31 -6.81 -15.31 12.62
N LYS A 32 -5.65 -15.80 12.15
CA LYS A 32 -5.33 -15.85 10.71
C LYS A 32 -6.32 -16.73 9.95
N GLU A 33 -6.54 -17.98 10.41
CA GLU A 33 -7.50 -18.90 9.78
C GLU A 33 -8.92 -18.30 9.67
N ILE A 34 -9.33 -17.47 10.63
CA ILE A 34 -10.62 -16.80 10.61
C ILE A 34 -10.61 -15.59 9.67
N ASN A 35 -9.55 -14.79 9.68
CA ASN A 35 -9.43 -13.60 8.82
C ASN A 35 -9.29 -13.99 7.33
N ASP A 36 -8.60 -15.10 7.06
CA ASP A 36 -8.44 -15.66 5.71
C ASP A 36 -9.73 -16.33 5.20
N GLY A 37 -10.76 -16.45 6.06
CA GLY A 37 -12.06 -17.04 5.70
C GLY A 37 -12.06 -18.56 5.61
N LEU A 38 -10.95 -19.24 5.96
CA LEU A 38 -10.84 -20.70 5.92
C LEU A 38 -11.80 -21.38 6.91
N ILE A 39 -12.03 -20.75 8.06
CA ILE A 39 -12.90 -21.28 9.11
C ILE A 39 -13.75 -20.15 9.72
N GLY A 40 -15.06 -20.36 9.80
CA GLY A 40 -15.95 -19.41 10.48
C GLY A 40 -15.77 -19.44 12.01
N GLN A 41 -16.08 -18.34 12.70
CA GLN A 41 -15.95 -18.22 14.17
C GLN A 41 -16.60 -19.38 14.95
N ARG A 42 -17.78 -19.85 14.49
CA ARG A 42 -18.50 -20.96 15.12
C ARG A 42 -17.80 -22.30 14.92
N GLN A 43 -17.17 -22.50 13.76
CA GLN A 43 -16.41 -23.71 13.46
C GLN A 43 -15.07 -23.70 14.23
N ALA A 44 -14.40 -22.55 14.30
CA ALA A 44 -13.18 -22.38 15.10
C ALA A 44 -13.44 -22.66 16.59
N SER A 45 -14.57 -22.15 17.12
CA SER A 45 -14.99 -22.41 18.49
C SER A 45 -15.15 -23.91 18.79
N LYS A 46 -15.73 -24.68 17.86
CA LYS A 46 -15.88 -26.14 17.98
C LYS A 46 -14.55 -26.89 17.82
N LYS A 47 -13.74 -26.50 16.84
CA LYS A 47 -12.46 -27.15 16.50
C LYS A 47 -11.43 -27.00 17.62
N TYR A 48 -11.32 -25.80 18.18
CA TYR A 48 -10.34 -25.48 19.21
C TYR A 48 -10.91 -25.52 20.64
N ASN A 49 -12.21 -25.79 20.79
CA ASN A 49 -12.95 -25.80 22.06
C ASN A 49 -12.80 -24.48 22.85
N ILE A 50 -12.83 -23.36 22.13
CA ILE A 50 -12.71 -22.01 22.69
C ILE A 50 -14.07 -21.33 22.59
N PRO A 51 -14.55 -20.61 23.61
CA PRO A 51 -15.78 -19.85 23.51
C PRO A 51 -15.71 -18.82 22.38
N ARG A 52 -16.81 -18.70 21.62
CA ARG A 52 -16.92 -17.71 20.55
C ARG A 52 -16.66 -16.28 21.04
N THR A 53 -17.09 -15.95 22.27
CA THR A 53 -16.87 -14.64 22.89
C THR A 53 -15.37 -14.31 23.01
N THR A 54 -14.55 -15.27 23.40
CA THR A 54 -13.09 -15.12 23.50
C THR A 54 -12.46 -14.79 22.14
N ILE A 55 -12.91 -15.48 21.08
CA ILE A 55 -12.45 -15.22 19.71
C ILE A 55 -12.82 -13.81 19.26
N ILE A 56 -14.06 -13.37 19.54
CA ILE A 56 -14.52 -12.01 19.22
C ILE A 56 -13.69 -10.95 19.96
N LEU A 57 -13.40 -11.16 21.25
CA LEU A 57 -12.57 -10.26 22.04
C LEU A 57 -11.14 -10.17 21.47
N TRP A 58 -10.59 -11.28 21.00
CA TRP A 58 -9.28 -11.29 20.36
C TRP A 58 -9.28 -10.53 19.03
N GLN A 59 -10.28 -10.73 18.18
CA GLN A 59 -10.43 -9.96 16.94
C GLN A 59 -10.57 -8.48 17.22
N ARG A 60 -11.42 -8.09 18.18
CA ARG A 60 -11.55 -6.69 18.62
C ARG A 60 -10.21 -6.11 19.06
N LYS A 61 -9.45 -6.80 19.91
CA LYS A 61 -8.14 -6.34 20.39
C LYS A 61 -7.14 -6.14 19.24
N VAL A 62 -7.13 -7.03 18.26
CA VAL A 62 -6.28 -6.87 17.06
C VAL A 62 -6.75 -5.68 16.24
N ASN A 63 -8.04 -5.55 15.99
CA ASN A 63 -8.61 -4.43 15.22
C ASN A 63 -8.33 -3.07 15.88
N TYR A 64 -8.44 -2.96 17.21
CA TYR A 64 -8.07 -1.72 17.92
C TYR A 64 -6.58 -1.42 17.77
N ARG A 65 -5.71 -2.43 17.88
CA ARG A 65 -4.27 -2.25 17.65
C ARG A 65 -3.96 -1.81 16.23
N THR A 66 -4.59 -2.41 15.22
CA THR A 66 -4.38 -2.01 13.82
C THR A 66 -4.88 -0.60 13.56
N LEU A 67 -6.03 -0.21 14.14
CA LEU A 67 -6.56 1.16 14.02
C LEU A 67 -5.68 2.20 14.70
N LEU A 68 -5.12 1.89 15.88
CA LEU A 68 -4.20 2.79 16.58
C LEU A 68 -2.88 2.95 15.82
N VAL A 69 -2.30 1.84 15.33
CA VAL A 69 -1.05 1.86 14.56
C VAL A 69 -1.22 2.60 13.22
N ALA A 70 -2.37 2.43 12.54
CA ALA A 70 -2.69 3.16 11.32
C ALA A 70 -2.83 4.67 11.57
N ASN A 71 -3.33 5.08 12.74
CA ASN A 71 -3.49 6.50 13.09
C ASN A 71 -2.17 7.16 13.54
N ASP A 72 -1.33 6.45 14.31
CA ASP A 72 -0.14 7.06 14.93
C ASP A 72 1.13 7.00 14.05
N GLY A 73 1.28 5.97 13.20
CA GLY A 73 2.54 5.74 12.48
C GLY A 73 2.59 6.29 11.04
N GLN A 74 1.47 6.28 10.32
CA GLN A 74 1.45 6.62 8.89
C GLN A 74 1.21 8.11 8.64
N ASN A 75 0.52 8.79 9.55
CA ASN A 75 -0.03 10.12 9.29
C ASN A 75 1.02 11.26 9.34
N MET A 76 2.11 11.13 10.10
CA MET A 76 3.14 12.18 10.20
C MET A 76 4.21 12.08 9.09
N ILE A 77 4.70 10.87 8.81
CA ILE A 77 5.80 10.66 7.86
C ILE A 77 5.29 10.79 6.40
N GLU A 78 4.12 10.24 6.08
CA GLU A 78 3.55 10.35 4.73
C GLU A 78 3.14 11.79 4.40
N LYS A 79 2.66 12.58 5.38
CA LYS A 79 2.31 13.99 5.19
C LYS A 79 3.52 14.89 4.95
N GLN A 80 4.65 14.62 5.61
CA GLN A 80 5.87 15.40 5.37
C GLN A 80 6.56 14.99 4.06
N GLY A 81 6.61 13.68 3.77
CA GLY A 81 7.13 13.17 2.50
C GLY A 81 6.33 13.66 1.30
N SER A 82 4.99 13.65 1.38
CA SER A 82 4.13 14.13 0.29
C SER A 82 4.29 15.62 0.00
N LYS A 83 4.43 16.47 1.03
CA LYS A 83 4.70 17.91 0.84
C LYS A 83 6.04 18.16 0.15
N PHE A 84 7.12 17.52 0.63
CA PHE A 84 8.45 17.65 0.02
C PHE A 84 8.46 17.20 -1.44
N LEU A 85 7.78 16.08 -1.75
CA LEU A 85 7.65 15.60 -3.13
C LEU A 85 6.88 16.58 -4.01
N LEU A 86 5.82 17.20 -3.50
CA LEU A 86 5.02 18.18 -4.23
C LEU A 86 5.83 19.45 -4.53
N ASP A 87 6.56 19.96 -3.54
CA ASP A 87 7.48 21.09 -3.72
C ASP A 87 8.57 20.77 -4.77
N LYS A 88 9.08 19.55 -4.75
CA LYS A 88 10.07 19.10 -5.73
C LYS A 88 9.49 19.07 -7.14
N ILE A 89 8.29 18.51 -7.32
CA ILE A 89 7.58 18.49 -8.60
C ILE A 89 7.36 19.91 -9.11
N GLN A 90 6.92 20.84 -8.25
CA GLN A 90 6.70 22.23 -8.62
C GLN A 90 8.01 22.94 -9.04
N SER A 91 9.11 22.68 -8.34
CA SER A 91 10.41 23.24 -8.71
C SER A 91 10.91 22.73 -10.08
N LEU A 92 10.72 21.44 -10.35
CA LEU A 92 11.18 20.80 -11.58
C LEU A 92 10.33 21.21 -12.79
N THR A 93 9.01 21.30 -12.63
CA THR A 93 8.09 21.78 -13.68
C THR A 93 8.42 23.22 -14.08
N LYS A 94 8.64 24.11 -13.11
CA LYS A 94 9.07 25.49 -13.37
C LYS A 94 10.41 25.56 -14.11
N ALA A 95 11.39 24.74 -13.73
CA ALA A 95 12.68 24.70 -14.42
C ALA A 95 12.55 24.21 -15.88
N LEU A 96 11.66 23.24 -16.11
CA LEU A 96 11.37 22.73 -17.45
C LEU A 96 10.72 23.79 -18.33
N GLU A 97 9.71 24.49 -17.81
CA GLU A 97 9.04 25.60 -18.51
C GLU A 97 10.04 26.71 -18.90
N GLN A 98 10.93 27.08 -17.99
CA GLN A 98 11.98 28.07 -18.25
C GLN A 98 12.94 27.61 -19.36
N ALA A 99 13.33 26.33 -19.36
CA ALA A 99 14.20 25.78 -20.40
C ALA A 99 13.50 25.75 -21.76
N GLN A 100 12.22 25.36 -21.81
CA GLN A 100 11.43 25.38 -23.03
C GLN A 100 11.27 26.80 -23.57
N LEU A 101 10.93 27.77 -22.71
CA LEU A 101 10.83 29.18 -23.09
C LEU A 101 12.15 29.70 -23.66
N LYS A 102 13.28 29.37 -23.02
CA LYS A 102 14.61 29.75 -23.51
C LYS A 102 14.90 29.16 -24.88
N ASN A 103 14.54 27.90 -25.14
CA ASN A 103 14.73 27.29 -26.44
C ASN A 103 13.91 28.01 -27.52
N VAL A 104 12.62 28.27 -27.25
CA VAL A 104 11.75 29.02 -28.18
C VAL A 104 12.31 30.42 -28.44
N MET A 105 12.76 31.13 -27.41
CA MET A 105 13.38 32.45 -27.56
C MET A 105 14.65 32.40 -28.42
N LEU A 106 15.49 31.38 -28.26
CA LEU A 106 16.70 31.23 -29.07
C LEU A 106 16.35 30.91 -30.53
N GLU A 107 15.38 30.02 -30.78
CA GLU A 107 14.93 29.68 -32.13
C GLU A 107 14.33 30.90 -32.84
N THR A 108 13.42 31.62 -32.17
CA THR A 108 12.82 32.85 -32.70
C THR A 108 13.85 33.94 -32.97
N MET A 109 14.83 34.13 -32.08
CA MET A 109 15.93 35.09 -32.32
C MET A 109 16.79 34.72 -33.52
N ILE A 110 17.04 33.42 -33.75
CA ILE A 110 17.74 32.94 -34.95
C ILE A 110 16.90 33.25 -36.20
N GLU A 111 15.59 32.98 -36.18
CA GLU A 111 14.69 33.25 -37.31
C GLU A 111 14.62 34.74 -37.66
N VAL A 112 14.52 35.61 -36.66
CA VAL A 112 14.52 37.08 -36.86
C VAL A 112 15.85 37.55 -37.43
N ALA A 113 16.98 37.07 -36.89
CA ALA A 113 18.31 37.45 -37.39
C ALA A 113 18.55 36.99 -38.84
N GLU A 114 18.06 35.80 -39.22
CA GLU A 114 18.18 35.30 -40.58
C GLU A 114 17.26 36.02 -41.58
N SER A 115 16.03 36.35 -41.16
CA SER A 115 15.02 36.95 -42.04
C SER A 115 15.17 38.47 -42.18
N GLU A 116 15.32 39.20 -41.08
CA GLU A 116 15.32 40.67 -41.08
C GLU A 116 16.74 41.25 -41.23
N LEU A 117 17.73 40.63 -40.58
CA LEU A 117 19.12 41.12 -40.58
C LEU A 117 20.00 40.46 -41.64
N SER A 118 19.50 39.44 -42.35
CA SER A 118 20.25 38.65 -43.35
C SER A 118 21.54 38.02 -42.81
N ILE A 119 21.64 37.81 -41.48
CA ILE A 119 22.79 37.19 -40.83
C ILE A 119 22.56 35.68 -40.80
N LYS A 120 23.41 34.92 -41.49
CA LYS A 120 23.25 33.47 -41.62
C LYS A 120 23.88 32.73 -40.44
N ILE A 121 23.06 32.25 -39.50
CA ILE A 121 23.51 31.62 -38.26
C ILE A 121 23.45 30.09 -38.36
N ARG A 122 22.37 29.53 -38.91
CA ARG A 122 22.15 28.08 -38.98
C ARG A 122 23.01 27.43 -40.06
N LYS A 123 23.62 26.28 -39.75
CA LYS A 123 24.33 25.46 -40.75
C LYS A 123 23.33 24.84 -41.72
N LYS A 124 23.65 24.87 -43.00
CA LYS A 124 22.86 24.19 -44.04
C LYS A 124 23.12 22.68 -43.99
N ARG A 125 22.08 21.90 -44.29
CA ARG A 125 22.18 20.44 -44.43
C ARG A 125 23.27 20.08 -45.46
N GLY A 126 24.16 19.16 -45.10
CA GLY A 126 25.25 18.68 -45.98
C GLY A 126 26.55 19.49 -45.93
N THR A 127 26.64 20.53 -45.09
CA THR A 127 27.90 21.27 -44.93
C THR A 127 28.90 20.42 -44.15
N LYS A 128 30.09 20.14 -44.72
CA LYS A 128 31.16 19.43 -44.02
C LYS A 128 31.61 20.24 -42.80
N GLN A 129 31.72 19.58 -41.65
CA GLN A 129 32.27 20.20 -40.45
C GLN A 129 33.72 20.61 -40.72
N SER A 130 34.08 21.85 -40.39
CA SER A 130 35.47 22.28 -40.44
C SER A 130 36.26 21.47 -39.42
N LEU A 131 37.20 20.66 -39.90
CA LEU A 131 38.16 19.96 -39.07
C LEU A 131 39.04 20.99 -38.37
N LYS A 132 39.26 20.78 -37.07
CA LYS A 132 40.05 21.67 -36.21
C LYS A 132 41.53 21.34 -36.35
#